data_AF-A0A2X1QSU5-F1
#
_entry.id   AF-A0A2X1QSU5-F1
#
_cell.length_a   1.000
_cell.length_b   1.000
_cell.length_c   1.000
_cell.angle_alpha   90.00
_cell.angle_beta   90.00
_cell.angle_gamma   90.00
#
_symmetry.space_group_name_H-M   'P 1'
#
loop_
_entity.id
_entity.type
_entity.pdbx_description
1 polymer ?
#
loop_
_entity_poly.entity_id
_entity_poly.type
_entity_poly.pdbx_seq_one_letter_code
_entity_poly.pdbx_strand_id
1 'polypeptide(L)'
;MKLPVLVVVGNNGGWGAVAGGTKALYPDGYAARAETIPATAFTTSPDFAAIAASSRAAALSVSRPKISPACWKKRYPSYAPADRACWLTCS
;
A
#
# COMPACT_ATOMS: atom_id res chain seq x y z
N MET A 1 -13.26 -24.08 -5.76
CA MET A 1 -12.44 -23.21 -6.63
C MET A 1 -11.55 -22.35 -5.73
N LYS A 2 -10.23 -22.33 -5.91
CA LYS A 2 -9.30 -21.43 -5.19
C LYS A 2 -8.75 -20.45 -6.22
N LEU A 3 -9.19 -19.19 -6.17
CA LEU A 3 -8.67 -18.15 -7.05
C LEU A 3 -7.66 -17.32 -6.25
N PRO A 4 -6.39 -17.37 -6.61
CA PRO A 4 -5.41 -16.57 -5.92
C PRO A 4 -5.46 -15.12 -6.35
N VAL A 5 -5.25 -14.23 -5.37
CA VAL A 5 -5.30 -12.79 -5.56
C VAL A 5 -3.99 -12.18 -5.09
N LEU A 6 -3.46 -11.27 -5.90
CA LEU A 6 -2.38 -10.38 -5.51
C LEU A 6 -2.98 -9.04 -5.09
N VAL A 7 -2.71 -8.63 -3.85
CA VAL A 7 -3.09 -7.33 -3.29
C VAL A 7 -1.83 -6.48 -3.18
N VAL A 8 -1.86 -5.29 -3.78
CA VAL A 8 -0.76 -4.31 -3.71
C VAL A 8 -1.27 -3.08 -2.97
N VAL A 9 -0.57 -2.72 -1.90
CA VAL A 9 -0.83 -1.54 -1.07
C VAL A 9 0.28 -0.52 -1.33
N GLY A 10 -0.06 0.54 -2.06
CA GLY A 10 0.79 1.73 -2.17
C GLY A 10 0.60 2.61 -0.93
N ASN A 11 1.47 2.44 0.08
CA ASN A 11 1.33 3.14 1.34
C ASN A 11 1.99 4.52 1.27
N ASN A 12 1.27 5.50 0.73
CA ASN A 12 1.71 6.89 0.64
C ASN A 12 1.47 7.71 1.93
N GLY A 13 1.03 7.06 3.02
CA GLY A 13 0.83 7.71 4.31
C GLY A 13 -0.34 8.72 4.37
N GLY A 14 -1.30 8.67 3.45
CA GLY A 14 -2.43 9.60 3.51
C GLY A 14 -3.43 9.53 2.36
N TRP A 15 -4.45 10.39 2.43
CA TRP A 15 -5.45 10.60 1.39
C TRP A 15 -4.93 11.55 0.30
N GLY A 16 -3.92 11.12 -0.45
CA GLY A 16 -3.29 11.95 -1.50
C GLY A 16 -4.26 12.44 -2.59
N ALA A 17 -5.22 11.62 -2.98
CA ALA A 17 -6.26 12.01 -3.95
C ALA A 17 -7.17 13.13 -3.42
N VAL A 18 -7.51 13.09 -2.13
CA VAL A 18 -8.33 14.12 -1.48
C VAL A 18 -7.53 15.42 -1.40
N ALA A 19 -6.29 15.37 -0.92
CA ALA A 19 -5.40 16.53 -0.86
C ALA A 19 -5.21 17.18 -2.24
N GLY A 20 -4.97 16.38 -3.28
CA GLY A 20 -4.86 16.85 -4.66
C GLY A 20 -6.16 17.47 -5.19
N GLY A 21 -7.29 16.80 -4.97
CA GLY A 21 -8.61 17.28 -5.37
C GLY A 21 -8.99 18.60 -4.71
N THR A 22 -8.74 18.76 -3.41
CA THR A 22 -8.98 20.01 -2.68
C THR A 22 -8.15 21.16 -3.24
N LYS A 23 -6.86 20.95 -3.54
CA LYS A 23 -6.01 21.98 -4.17
C LYS A 23 -6.49 22.35 -5.56
N ALA A 24 -6.91 21.36 -6.34
CA ALA A 24 -7.39 21.59 -7.70
C ALA A 24 -8.70 22.39 -7.72
N LEU A 25 -9.61 22.13 -6.77
CA LEU A 25 -10.93 22.78 -6.72
C LEU A 25 -10.87 24.17 -6.05
N TYR A 26 -9.99 24.36 -5.07
CA TYR A 26 -9.85 25.60 -4.30
C TYR A 26 -8.39 26.08 -4.29
N PRO A 27 -7.85 26.54 -5.42
CA PRO A 27 -6.44 26.89 -5.55
C PRO A 27 -6.00 28.02 -4.60
N ASP A 28 -6.90 28.96 -4.30
CA ASP A 28 -6.63 30.08 -3.40
C ASP A 28 -7.13 29.86 -1.96
N GLY A 29 -7.70 28.68 -1.68
CA GLY A 29 -8.27 28.34 -0.38
C GLY A 29 -7.22 28.21 0.72
N TYR A 30 -7.65 28.33 1.98
CA TYR A 30 -6.76 28.21 3.14
C TYR A 30 -5.96 26.89 3.14
N ALA A 31 -6.62 25.77 2.82
CA ALA A 31 -5.99 24.46 2.75
C ALA A 31 -4.90 24.37 1.65
N ALA A 32 -5.00 25.14 0.56
CA ALA A 32 -3.99 25.15 -0.49
C ALA A 32 -2.68 25.85 -0.05
N ARG A 33 -2.76 26.74 0.94
CA ARG A 33 -1.62 27.48 1.52
C ARG A 33 -1.00 26.79 2.73
N ALA A 34 -1.67 25.76 3.27
CA ALA A 34 -1.17 25.01 4.41
C ALA A 34 -0.03 24.06 4.00
N GLU A 35 0.99 23.94 4.85
CA GLU A 35 2.12 23.01 4.67
C GLU A 35 1.62 21.56 4.57
N THR A 36 0.69 21.19 5.45
CA THR A 36 -0.02 19.91 5.43
C THR A 36 -1.51 20.18 5.33
N ILE A 37 -2.18 19.53 4.37
CA ILE A 37 -3.64 19.63 4.28
C ILE A 37 -4.26 18.92 5.49
N PRO A 38 -5.15 19.59 6.24
CA PRO A 38 -5.79 19.00 7.41
C PRO A 38 -6.54 17.72 7.05
N ALA A 39 -6.53 16.75 7.98
CA ALA A 39 -7.26 15.48 7.86
C ALA A 39 -6.90 14.59 6.65
N THR A 40 -5.80 14.87 5.94
CA THR A 40 -5.34 14.00 4.83
C THR A 40 -4.12 13.15 5.17
N ALA A 41 -3.36 13.46 6.21
CA ALA A 41 -2.15 12.73 6.59
C ALA A 41 -2.45 11.64 7.63
N PHE A 42 -1.78 10.49 7.50
CA PHE A 42 -1.72 9.45 8.51
C PHE A 42 -0.37 9.53 9.22
N THR A 43 -0.35 10.09 10.43
CA THR A 43 0.89 10.22 11.23
C THR A 43 1.42 8.88 11.74
N THR A 44 0.63 7.81 11.61
CA THR A 44 1.05 6.44 11.91
C THR A 44 0.44 5.52 10.87
N SER A 45 1.30 4.79 10.15
CA SER A 45 0.87 3.81 9.18
C SER A 45 1.00 2.40 9.78
N PRO A 46 -0.03 1.54 9.65
CA PRO A 46 0.01 0.19 10.20
C PRO A 46 0.99 -0.70 9.42
N ASP A 47 1.50 -1.76 10.08
CA ASP A 47 2.22 -2.82 9.39
C ASP A 47 1.22 -3.74 8.66
N PHE A 48 0.88 -3.34 7.44
CA PHE A 48 -0.03 -4.07 6.57
C PHE A 48 0.46 -5.50 6.26
N ALA A 49 1.78 -5.73 6.24
CA ALA A 49 2.32 -7.06 5.98
C ALA A 49 2.11 -7.99 7.19
N ALA A 50 2.31 -7.49 8.41
CA ALA A 50 1.99 -8.22 9.63
C ALA A 50 0.50 -8.57 9.73
N ILE A 51 -0.39 -7.62 9.39
CA ILE A 51 -1.85 -7.83 9.37
C ILE A 51 -2.26 -8.89 8.33
N ALA A 52 -1.65 -8.88 7.16
CA ALA A 52 -1.90 -9.90 6.14
C ALA A 52 -1.39 -11.28 6.60
N ALA A 53 -0.20 -11.33 7.19
CA ALA A 53 0.40 -12.56 7.70
C ALA A 53 -0.43 -13.19 8.84
N SER A 54 -1.00 -12.40 9.74
CA SER A 54 -1.91 -12.91 10.79
C SER A 54 -3.15 -13.58 10.22
N SER A 55 -3.54 -13.21 9.00
CA SER A 55 -4.64 -13.81 8.24
C SER A 55 -4.21 -15.02 7.38
N ARG A 56 -2.99 -15.54 7.58
CA ARG A 56 -2.36 -16.65 6.82
C ARG A 56 -2.06 -16.33 5.35
N ALA A 57 -2.06 -15.05 4.98
CA ALA A 57 -1.62 -14.63 3.65
C ALA A 57 -0.09 -14.62 3.55
N ALA A 58 0.45 -14.80 2.35
CA ALA A 58 1.84 -14.42 2.09
C ALA A 58 1.90 -12.90 2.06
N ALA A 59 2.81 -12.32 2.84
CA ALA A 59 2.96 -10.88 2.91
C ALA A 59 4.43 -10.47 2.81
N LEU A 60 4.67 -9.33 2.16
CA LEU A 60 5.98 -8.73 1.99
C LEU A 60 5.87 -7.21 2.00
N SER A 61 6.72 -6.56 2.79
CA SER A 61 6.97 -5.13 2.67
C SER A 61 8.17 -4.87 1.77
N VAL A 62 8.05 -3.84 0.93
CA VAL A 62 9.03 -3.43 -0.08
C VAL A 62 9.29 -1.94 0.08
N SER A 63 10.55 -1.56 0.27
CA SER A 63 10.96 -0.14 0.37
C SER A 63 11.72 0.34 -0.86
N ARG A 64 11.99 -0.54 -1.83
CA ARG A 64 12.74 -0.21 -3.05
C ARG A 64 11.87 -0.44 -4.30
N PRO A 65 11.93 0.46 -5.30
CA PRO A 65 11.03 0.43 -6.47
C PRO A 65 11.18 -0.80 -7.39
N LYS A 66 12.15 -1.70 -7.16
CA LYS A 66 12.28 -2.95 -7.92
C LYS A 66 11.49 -4.07 -7.26
N ILE A 67 10.18 -4.10 -7.52
CA ILE A 67 9.37 -5.30 -7.35
C ILE A 67 9.58 -6.17 -8.59
N SER A 68 10.36 -7.24 -8.44
CA SER A 68 10.51 -8.25 -9.49
C SER A 68 9.73 -9.52 -9.13
N PRO A 69 9.24 -10.29 -10.12
CA PRO A 69 8.63 -11.58 -9.84
C PRO A 69 9.56 -12.59 -9.14
N ALA A 70 10.87 -12.35 -9.17
CA ALA A 70 11.85 -13.18 -8.46
C ALA A 70 11.85 -12.93 -6.93
N CYS A 71 11.43 -11.74 -6.47
CA CYS A 71 11.43 -11.35 -5.06
C CYS A 71 10.53 -12.27 -4.21
N TRP A 72 9.36 -12.65 -4.74
CA TRP A 72 8.40 -13.49 -4.02
C TRP A 72 8.69 -14.98 -4.20
N LYS A 73 9.16 -15.42 -5.38
CA LYS A 73 9.60 -16.82 -5.61
C LYS A 73 10.72 -17.26 -4.65
N LYS A 74 11.65 -16.35 -4.30
CA LYS A 74 12.78 -16.66 -3.40
C LYS A 74 12.34 -16.83 -1.93
N ARG A 75 11.34 -16.07 -1.49
CA ARG A 75 10.86 -16.10 -0.10
C ARG A 75 9.79 -17.18 0.13
N TYR A 76 8.99 -17.48 -0.90
CA TYR A 76 7.91 -18.47 -0.83
C TYR A 76 7.95 -19.40 -2.06
N PRO A 77 8.89 -20.35 -2.13
CA PRO A 77 9.07 -21.22 -3.30
C PRO A 77 7.88 -22.16 -3.58
N SER A 78 7.03 -22.44 -2.58
CA SER A 78 5.80 -23.22 -2.73
C SER A 78 4.58 -22.39 -3.15
N TYR A 79 4.66 -21.05 -3.06
CA TYR A 79 3.61 -20.15 -3.54
C TYR A 79 3.78 -19.97 -5.06
N ALA A 80 3.34 -20.95 -5.83
CA ALA A 80 2.75 -20.63 -7.13
C ALA A 80 1.45 -19.87 -6.83
N PRO A 81 1.01 -18.90 -7.67
CA PRO A 81 -0.16 -18.09 -7.36
C PRO A 81 -1.32 -18.93 -6.84
N ALA A 82 -1.57 -20.11 -7.41
CA ALA A 82 -2.75 -20.99 -7.27
C ALA A 82 -3.54 -21.13 -5.95
N ASP A 83 -3.06 -20.86 -4.73
CA ASP A 83 -3.82 -21.27 -3.52
C ASP A 83 -3.97 -20.27 -2.36
N ARG A 84 -3.30 -19.11 -2.37
CA ARG A 84 -3.35 -18.14 -1.25
C ARG A 84 -3.19 -16.69 -1.70
N ALA A 85 -3.77 -15.76 -0.93
CA ALA A 85 -3.62 -14.32 -1.18
C ALA A 85 -2.18 -13.86 -0.89
N CYS A 86 -1.63 -13.03 -1.77
CA CYS A 86 -0.31 -12.42 -1.62
C CYS A 86 -0.45 -10.91 -1.44
N TRP A 87 0.23 -10.34 -0.44
CA TRP A 87 0.14 -8.93 -0.06
C TRP A 87 1.51 -8.26 -0.19
N LEU A 88 1.56 -7.19 -0.97
CA LEU A 88 2.74 -6.35 -1.17
C LEU A 88 2.46 -4.96 -0.62
N THR A 89 3.34 -4.46 0.24
CA THR A 89 3.23 -3.10 0.78
C THR A 89 4.44 -2.31 0.29
N CYS A 90 4.23 -1.24 -0.47
CA CYS A 90 5.32 -0.34 -0.85
C CYS A 90 5.36 0.82 0.15
N SER A 91 6.46 0.98 0.88
CA SER A 91 6.72 2.15 1.74
C SER A 91 7.37 3.28 0.96
#